data_AF-A0A2K6E3L3-F1
#
_entry.id   AF-A0A2K6E3L3-F1
#
_cell.length_a   1.000
_cell.length_b   1.000
_cell.length_c   1.000
_cell.angle_alpha   90.00
_cell.angle_beta   90.00
_cell.angle_gamma   90.00
#
_symmetry.space_group_name_H-M   'P 1'
#
loop_
_entity.id
_entity.type
_entity.pdbx_description
1 polymer ?
#
loop_
_entity_poly.entity_id
_entity_poly.type
_entity_poly.pdbx_seq_one_letter_code
_entity_poly.pdbx_strand_id
1 'polypeptide(L)'
;MRRVTLFLNGSPKNRKMVAVYGTLSDLLSAASSKLGIKATSVYNGKGRLIDDIALIRDDDVLFVCEGEPFIDPQTDSKPPEGLLGFHTDWLTLNVGGWYFTTTRSTLVNKEPDGMLAHMFEDKGYFEPILNYLRHGQLIVNDGINLLGVLEEARFFGIDSLIEHLEVAIKNSQPLEDHSPISRKEFVRFLLATPTKSELRCQDEFQELLCF
;
A
#
# COMPACT_ATOMS: atom_id res chain seq x y z
N MET A 1 42.73 -7.34 6.72
CA MET A 1 41.76 -6.74 5.79
C MET A 1 40.61 -7.70 5.66
N ARG A 2 39.37 -7.24 5.86
CA ARG A 2 38.17 -8.08 5.76
C ARG A 2 37.45 -7.77 4.47
N ARG A 3 36.93 -8.77 3.78
CA ARG A 3 36.06 -8.62 2.62
C ARG A 3 34.69 -9.12 2.99
N VAL A 4 33.66 -8.44 2.53
CA VAL A 4 32.26 -8.83 2.76
C VAL A 4 31.50 -8.84 1.46
N THR A 5 30.45 -9.64 1.43
CA THR A 5 29.46 -9.62 0.35
C THR A 5 28.28 -8.79 0.80
N LEU A 6 28.02 -7.70 0.10
CA LEU A 6 26.87 -6.84 0.35
C LEU A 6 25.71 -7.20 -0.58
N PHE A 7 24.51 -7.25 -0.01
CA PHE A 7 23.24 -7.32 -0.71
C PHE A 7 22.41 -6.07 -0.37
N LEU A 8 21.52 -5.70 -1.30
CA LEU A 8 20.46 -4.76 -0.99
C LEU A 8 19.41 -5.49 -0.13
N ASN A 9 18.99 -4.87 0.96
CA ASN A 9 18.03 -5.46 1.91
C ASN A 9 16.73 -5.88 1.19
N GLY A 10 16.30 -7.13 1.36
CA GLY A 10 15.15 -7.71 0.65
C GLY A 10 15.40 -8.16 -0.80
N SER A 11 16.62 -8.03 -1.33
CA SER A 11 16.96 -8.50 -2.68
C SER A 11 17.93 -9.68 -2.66
N PRO A 12 17.59 -10.83 -3.28
CA PRO A 12 18.54 -11.92 -3.48
C PRO A 12 19.52 -11.64 -4.63
N LYS A 13 19.39 -10.50 -5.33
CA LYS A 13 20.17 -10.13 -6.53
C LYS A 13 21.09 -8.94 -6.24
N ASN A 14 21.98 -8.64 -7.19
CA ASN A 14 22.88 -7.48 -7.16
C ASN A 14 23.95 -7.46 -6.03
N ARG A 15 24.57 -8.62 -5.75
CA ARG A 15 25.64 -8.74 -4.77
C ARG A 15 26.89 -7.95 -5.18
N LYS A 16 27.54 -7.28 -4.21
CA LYS A 16 28.82 -6.58 -4.41
C LYS A 16 29.82 -7.01 -3.36
N MET A 17 31.04 -7.37 -3.79
CA MET A 17 32.13 -7.63 -2.86
C MET A 17 32.81 -6.31 -2.48
N VAL A 18 32.92 -6.06 -1.19
CA VAL A 18 33.46 -4.81 -0.63
C VAL A 18 34.51 -5.14 0.41
N ALA A 19 35.63 -4.42 0.35
CA ALA A 19 36.63 -4.47 1.39
C ALA A 19 36.22 -3.53 2.52
N VAL A 20 36.31 -4.03 3.75
CA VAL A 20 35.96 -3.29 4.96
C VAL A 20 37.24 -2.69 5.54
N TYR A 21 37.25 -1.36 5.66
CA TYR A 21 38.33 -0.58 6.27
C TYR A 21 37.73 0.50 7.17
N GLY A 22 38.49 0.90 8.18
CA GLY A 22 38.12 2.05 9.02
C GLY A 22 36.87 1.78 9.87
N THR A 23 35.89 2.65 9.73
CA THR A 23 34.67 2.74 10.55
C THR A 23 33.43 2.21 9.82
N LEU A 24 32.32 2.05 10.55
CA LEU A 24 31.04 1.69 9.94
C LEU A 24 30.57 2.73 8.92
N SER A 25 30.89 4.01 9.14
CA SER A 25 30.59 5.09 8.18
C SER A 25 31.33 4.91 6.86
N ASP A 26 32.57 4.44 6.89
CA ASP A 26 33.36 4.16 5.69
C ASP A 26 32.74 3.00 4.90
N LEU A 27 32.28 1.95 5.61
CA LEU A 27 31.56 0.84 5.00
C LEU A 27 30.24 1.30 4.35
N LEU A 28 29.45 2.12 5.04
CA LEU A 28 28.19 2.68 4.51
C LEU A 28 28.42 3.56 3.29
N SER A 29 29.49 4.36 3.27
CA SER A 29 29.87 5.17 2.10
C SER A 29 30.23 4.28 0.90
N ALA A 30 31.07 3.25 1.12
CA ALA A 30 31.43 2.29 0.09
C ALA A 30 30.22 1.48 -0.41
N ALA A 31 29.31 1.10 0.48
CA ALA A 31 28.07 0.43 0.16
C ALA A 31 27.15 1.33 -0.69
N SER A 32 27.00 2.59 -0.29
CA SER A 32 26.18 3.58 -1.01
C SER A 32 26.62 3.72 -2.46
N SER A 33 27.93 3.91 -2.68
CA SER A 33 28.50 4.04 -4.02
C SER A 33 28.36 2.76 -4.85
N LYS A 34 28.60 1.59 -4.27
CA LYS A 34 28.60 0.31 -5.01
C LYS A 34 27.22 -0.26 -5.29
N LEU A 35 26.24 0.01 -4.42
CA LEU A 35 24.86 -0.46 -4.54
C LEU A 35 23.93 0.60 -5.16
N GLY A 36 24.34 1.87 -5.22
CA GLY A 36 23.52 2.94 -5.79
C GLY A 36 22.36 3.37 -4.88
N ILE A 37 22.56 3.32 -3.56
CA ILE A 37 21.57 3.69 -2.52
C ILE A 37 22.19 4.67 -1.53
N LYS A 38 21.38 5.35 -0.71
CA LYS A 38 21.83 6.12 0.46
C LYS A 38 21.88 5.22 1.69
N ALA A 39 22.91 4.38 1.79
CA ALA A 39 23.02 3.40 2.86
C ALA A 39 23.05 4.07 4.24
N THR A 40 22.14 3.66 5.13
CA THR A 40 22.06 4.14 6.52
C THR A 40 22.29 3.04 7.54
N SER A 41 21.94 1.79 7.21
CA SER A 41 22.03 0.66 8.14
C SER A 41 22.54 -0.61 7.46
N VAL A 42 23.15 -1.50 8.27
CA VAL A 42 23.71 -2.79 7.83
C VAL A 42 23.22 -3.90 8.76
N TYR A 43 22.71 -5.00 8.20
CA TYR A 43 22.26 -6.18 8.93
C TYR A 43 23.09 -7.41 8.54
N ASN A 44 23.16 -8.40 9.42
CA ASN A 44 23.64 -9.74 9.05
C ASN A 44 22.52 -10.62 8.49
N GLY A 45 22.85 -11.83 8.01
CA GLY A 45 21.87 -12.80 7.50
C GLY A 45 20.87 -13.36 8.53
N LYS A 46 20.95 -12.96 9.80
CA LYS A 46 19.95 -13.24 10.84
C LYS A 46 19.06 -12.03 11.13
N GLY A 47 19.17 -10.96 10.35
CA GLY A 47 18.43 -9.72 10.53
C GLY A 47 18.86 -8.86 11.71
N ARG A 48 20.05 -9.09 12.29
CA ARG A 48 20.57 -8.26 13.38
C ARG A 48 21.32 -7.07 12.82
N LEU A 49 21.01 -5.89 13.35
CA LEU A 49 21.72 -4.66 13.03
C LEU A 49 23.18 -4.79 13.47
N ILE A 50 24.08 -4.31 12.62
CA ILE A 50 25.50 -4.19 12.91
C ILE A 50 25.75 -2.74 13.29
N ASP A 51 25.97 -2.51 14.58
CA ASP A 51 26.30 -1.22 15.18
C ASP A 51 27.81 -1.05 15.37
N ASP A 52 28.56 -2.15 15.52
CA ASP A 52 30.02 -2.15 15.63
C ASP A 52 30.68 -2.95 14.48
N ILE A 53 31.59 -2.29 13.77
CA ILE A 53 32.42 -2.88 12.70
C ILE A 53 33.28 -4.05 13.20
N ALA A 54 33.57 -4.13 14.50
CA ALA A 54 34.27 -5.25 15.11
C ALA A 54 33.52 -6.59 14.95
N LEU A 55 32.19 -6.54 14.83
CA LEU A 55 31.33 -7.72 14.68
C LEU A 55 31.40 -8.36 13.28
N ILE A 56 31.91 -7.64 12.29
CA ILE A 56 32.00 -8.08 10.90
C ILE A 56 33.24 -8.96 10.72
N ARG A 57 33.08 -10.16 10.16
CA ARG A 57 34.16 -11.11 9.84
C ARG A 57 34.50 -11.11 8.35
N ASP A 58 35.59 -11.80 8.01
CA ASP A 58 35.97 -12.02 6.62
C ASP A 58 34.98 -12.97 5.94
N ASP A 59 34.65 -12.66 4.69
CA ASP A 59 33.62 -13.30 3.85
C ASP A 59 32.18 -13.26 4.42
N ASP A 60 31.90 -12.38 5.38
CA ASP A 60 30.53 -12.19 5.89
C ASP A 60 29.58 -11.69 4.80
N VAL A 61 28.32 -12.13 4.92
CA VAL A 61 27.20 -11.66 4.08
C VAL A 61 26.39 -10.65 4.86
N LEU A 62 26.30 -9.44 4.32
CA LEU A 62 25.63 -8.31 4.94
C LEU A 62 24.56 -7.72 4.02
N PHE A 63 23.51 -7.17 4.63
CA PHE A 63 22.36 -6.57 3.96
C PHE A 63 22.31 -5.09 4.29
N VAL A 64 22.25 -4.24 3.26
CA VAL A 64 22.34 -2.77 3.40
C VAL A 64 21.03 -2.14 2.98
N CYS A 65 20.54 -1.15 3.74
CA CYS A 65 19.29 -0.43 3.46
C CYS A 65 19.41 1.09 3.67
N GLU A 66 18.38 1.83 3.25
CA GLU A 66 18.26 3.29 3.39
C GLU A 66 17.46 3.73 4.64
N GLY A 67 17.14 2.81 5.55
CA GLY A 67 16.42 3.09 6.80
C GLY A 67 15.37 2.04 7.15
N GLU A 68 15.06 1.17 6.21
CA GLU A 68 14.05 0.12 6.37
C GLU A 68 14.48 -0.98 7.35
N PRO A 69 13.52 -1.64 8.04
CA PRO A 69 13.81 -2.83 8.84
C PRO A 69 14.35 -3.96 7.96
N PHE A 70 15.03 -4.94 8.58
CA PHE A 70 15.55 -6.09 7.83
C PHE A 70 14.43 -6.86 7.12
N ILE A 71 14.64 -7.14 5.83
CA ILE A 71 13.73 -7.94 5.00
C ILE A 71 14.47 -9.23 4.65
N ASP A 72 13.98 -10.36 5.16
CA ASP A 72 14.56 -11.67 4.86
C ASP A 72 14.39 -11.98 3.36
N PRO A 73 15.49 -12.17 2.60
CA PRO A 73 15.40 -12.49 1.18
C PRO A 73 14.70 -13.82 0.88
N GLN A 74 14.54 -14.69 1.88
CA GLN A 74 13.90 -16.01 1.78
C GLN A 74 12.42 -15.99 2.18
N THR A 75 11.93 -14.91 2.78
CA THR A 75 10.50 -14.81 3.09
C THR A 75 9.72 -14.43 1.84
N ASP A 76 9.02 -15.41 1.25
CA ASP A 76 8.00 -15.23 0.19
C ASP A 76 6.80 -14.37 0.64
N SER A 77 6.81 -13.84 1.86
CA SER A 77 5.79 -12.93 2.35
C SER A 77 6.05 -11.52 1.82
N LYS A 78 5.13 -11.04 0.97
CA LYS A 78 4.91 -9.62 0.65
C LYS A 78 5.35 -8.72 1.80
N PRO A 79 6.18 -7.67 1.56
CA PRO A 79 6.54 -6.73 2.62
C PRO A 79 5.26 -6.12 3.21
N PRO A 80 5.21 -5.92 4.54
CA PRO A 80 4.02 -5.40 5.20
C PRO A 80 3.63 -4.04 4.59
N GLU A 81 2.37 -3.96 4.16
CA GLU A 81 1.71 -2.78 3.61
C GLU A 81 1.83 -1.63 4.62
N GLY A 82 2.80 -0.72 4.44
CA GLY A 82 2.94 0.44 5.33
C GLY A 82 4.20 1.29 5.22
N LEU A 83 5.27 0.84 4.53
CA LEU A 83 6.54 1.59 4.44
C LEU A 83 6.98 1.88 2.98
N LEU A 84 6.03 2.08 2.06
CA LEU A 84 6.34 2.40 0.65
C LEU A 84 6.69 3.88 0.47
N GLY A 85 7.90 4.25 0.90
CA GLY A 85 8.60 5.44 0.42
C GLY A 85 9.97 5.00 -0.08
N PHE A 86 10.18 4.98 -1.40
CA PHE A 86 11.44 4.67 -2.08
C PHE A 86 11.78 3.18 -2.27
N HIS A 87 10.88 2.42 -2.91
CA HIS A 87 11.32 1.24 -3.64
C HIS A 87 11.73 1.64 -5.07
N THR A 88 13.01 1.51 -5.39
CA THR A 88 13.48 1.42 -6.79
C THR A 88 13.11 0.05 -7.35
N ASP A 89 11.80 -0.21 -7.47
CA ASP A 89 11.27 -1.44 -8.04
C ASP A 89 11.48 -1.40 -9.54
N TRP A 90 12.56 -2.02 -10.02
CA TRP A 90 12.74 -2.28 -11.43
C TRP A 90 11.69 -3.30 -11.91
N LEU A 91 10.91 -2.91 -12.92
CA LEU A 91 9.82 -3.67 -13.51
C LEU A 91 10.13 -3.90 -14.99
N THR A 92 9.87 -5.10 -15.50
CA THR A 92 9.92 -5.38 -16.94
C THR A 92 8.51 -5.52 -17.49
N LEU A 93 8.15 -4.66 -18.44
CA LEU A 93 6.86 -4.64 -19.15
C LEU A 93 7.01 -5.34 -20.50
N ASN A 94 6.05 -6.20 -20.85
CA ASN A 94 5.94 -6.76 -22.20
C ASN A 94 4.82 -6.02 -22.96
N VAL A 95 5.20 -5.27 -23.99
CA VAL A 95 4.28 -4.49 -24.83
C VAL A 95 4.35 -5.05 -26.25
N GLY A 96 3.36 -5.87 -26.62
CA GLY A 96 3.28 -6.45 -27.97
C GLY A 96 4.46 -7.36 -28.35
N GLY A 97 5.08 -8.03 -27.38
CA GLY A 97 6.27 -8.87 -27.58
C GLY A 97 7.61 -8.18 -27.31
N TRP A 98 7.60 -6.87 -27.05
CA TRP A 98 8.79 -6.09 -26.73
C TRP A 98 8.92 -5.89 -25.23
N TYR A 99 10.11 -6.14 -24.70
CA TYR A 99 10.39 -6.04 -23.27
C TYR A 99 11.06 -4.71 -22.93
N PHE A 100 10.45 -3.95 -22.02
CA PHE A 100 10.96 -2.68 -21.52
C PHE A 100 11.22 -2.80 -20.03
N THR A 101 12.39 -2.36 -19.56
CA THR A 101 12.70 -2.34 -18.13
C THR A 101 12.71 -0.90 -17.62
N THR A 102 11.88 -0.61 -16.64
CA THR A 102 11.69 0.72 -16.04
C THR A 102 11.60 0.58 -14.52
N THR A 103 11.41 1.67 -13.79
CA THR A 103 11.12 1.63 -12.36
C THR A 103 9.67 1.96 -12.09
N ARG A 104 9.08 1.40 -11.02
CA ARG A 104 7.71 1.74 -10.57
C ARG A 104 7.57 3.26 -10.45
N SER A 105 8.51 3.92 -9.78
CA SER A 105 8.55 5.38 -9.63
C SER A 105 8.45 6.15 -10.96
N THR A 106 8.99 5.61 -12.06
CA THR A 106 8.86 6.25 -13.37
C THR A 106 7.44 6.15 -13.92
N LEU A 107 6.73 5.06 -13.66
CA LEU A 107 5.36 4.83 -14.14
C LEU A 107 4.31 5.62 -13.33
N VAL A 108 4.52 5.77 -12.02
CA VAL A 108 3.59 6.51 -11.14
C VAL A 108 3.91 7.99 -11.01
N ASN A 109 5.18 8.39 -10.86
CA ASN A 109 5.49 9.78 -10.48
C ASN A 109 5.62 10.73 -11.68
N LYS A 110 5.84 10.21 -12.90
CA LYS A 110 6.02 11.07 -14.08
C LYS A 110 4.72 11.63 -14.61
N GLU A 111 3.65 10.85 -14.51
CA GLU A 111 2.30 11.23 -14.94
C GLU A 111 1.31 10.63 -13.94
N PRO A 112 1.12 11.27 -12.77
CA PRO A 112 0.35 10.70 -11.66
C PRO A 112 -1.13 10.51 -12.00
N ASP A 113 -1.67 11.32 -12.91
CA ASP A 113 -3.05 11.19 -13.39
C ASP A 113 -3.16 10.24 -14.61
N GLY A 114 -2.03 9.63 -15.02
CA GLY A 114 -1.95 8.76 -16.18
C GLY A 114 -2.45 7.34 -15.90
N MET A 115 -2.87 6.64 -16.95
CA MET A 115 -3.35 5.26 -16.85
C MET A 115 -2.36 4.31 -16.14
N LEU A 116 -1.07 4.46 -16.43
CA LEU A 116 -0.04 3.62 -15.80
C LEU A 116 0.15 3.96 -14.32
N ALA A 117 -0.01 5.21 -13.92
CA ALA A 117 0.06 5.55 -12.50
C ALA A 117 -1.10 4.90 -11.75
N HIS A 118 -2.32 5.07 -12.26
CA HIS A 118 -3.52 4.45 -11.70
C HIS A 118 -3.42 2.92 -11.59
N MET A 119 -2.98 2.24 -12.66
CA MET A 119 -2.84 0.78 -12.64
C MET A 119 -1.82 0.27 -11.62
N PHE A 120 -0.74 1.01 -11.38
CA PHE A 120 0.35 0.57 -10.50
C PHE A 120 0.20 1.08 -9.06
N GLU A 121 -0.70 2.03 -8.80
CA GLU A 121 -1.12 2.49 -7.46
C GLU A 121 -2.27 1.67 -6.86
N ASP A 122 -2.90 0.81 -7.67
CA ASP A 122 -4.15 0.16 -7.30
C ASP A 122 -4.07 -0.62 -5.97
N LYS A 123 -5.08 -0.38 -5.13
CA LYS A 123 -5.28 -0.97 -3.80
C LYS A 123 -6.12 -2.25 -3.86
N GLY A 124 -6.17 -2.91 -5.02
CA GLY A 124 -6.98 -4.10 -5.27
C GLY A 124 -8.38 -3.82 -5.83
N TYR A 125 -8.66 -2.61 -6.30
CA TYR A 125 -9.94 -2.25 -6.92
C TYR A 125 -9.99 -2.59 -8.42
N PHE A 126 -8.84 -2.71 -9.09
CA PHE A 126 -8.75 -3.05 -10.51
C PHE A 126 -8.97 -4.54 -10.78
N GLU A 127 -8.65 -5.42 -9.82
CA GLU A 127 -8.85 -6.87 -10.00
C GLU A 127 -10.32 -7.24 -10.31
N PRO A 128 -11.33 -6.73 -9.57
CA PRO A 128 -12.74 -6.89 -9.93
C PRO A 128 -13.08 -6.40 -11.34
N ILE A 129 -12.51 -5.27 -11.76
CA ILE A 129 -12.71 -4.69 -13.10
C ILE A 129 -12.17 -5.63 -14.17
N LEU A 130 -10.94 -6.11 -14.00
CA LEU A 130 -10.30 -7.02 -14.94
C LEU A 130 -11.06 -8.34 -15.08
N ASN A 131 -11.54 -8.86 -13.95
CA ASN A 131 -12.36 -10.06 -13.91
C ASN A 131 -13.68 -9.83 -14.67
N TYR A 132 -14.37 -8.71 -14.43
CA TYR A 132 -15.56 -8.34 -15.19
C TYR A 132 -15.29 -8.29 -16.70
N LEU A 133 -14.18 -7.71 -17.15
CA LEU A 133 -13.83 -7.66 -18.59
C LEU A 133 -13.52 -9.04 -19.19
N ARG A 134 -13.05 -10.01 -18.38
CA ARG A 134 -12.71 -11.37 -18.84
C ARG A 134 -13.93 -12.27 -19.02
N HIS A 135 -14.86 -12.22 -18.08
CA HIS A 135 -15.98 -13.18 -18.00
C HIS A 135 -17.36 -12.53 -17.88
N GLY A 136 -17.45 -11.21 -17.87
CA GLY A 136 -18.71 -10.45 -17.80
C GLY A 136 -19.39 -10.47 -16.45
N GLN A 137 -18.70 -10.93 -15.39
CA GLN A 137 -19.26 -11.06 -14.04
C GLN A 137 -18.43 -10.27 -13.04
N LEU A 138 -19.10 -9.44 -12.25
CA LEU A 138 -18.49 -8.69 -11.16
C LEU A 138 -18.37 -9.60 -9.93
N ILE A 139 -17.14 -9.93 -9.56
CA ILE A 139 -16.81 -10.70 -8.37
C ILE A 139 -15.97 -9.80 -7.47
N VAL A 140 -16.50 -9.50 -6.28
CA VAL A 140 -15.84 -8.65 -5.29
C VAL A 140 -15.64 -9.47 -4.02
N ASN A 141 -14.38 -9.58 -3.57
CA ASN A 141 -14.04 -10.30 -2.35
C ASN A 141 -14.47 -9.51 -1.11
N ASP A 142 -14.75 -10.23 -0.02
CA ASP A 142 -15.05 -9.63 1.28
C ASP A 142 -13.93 -8.66 1.72
N GLY A 143 -14.31 -7.43 2.05
CA GLY A 143 -13.39 -6.37 2.47
C GLY A 143 -12.98 -5.38 1.38
N ILE A 144 -13.31 -5.63 0.11
CA ILE A 144 -13.14 -4.64 -0.97
C ILE A 144 -14.33 -3.67 -0.96
N ASN A 145 -14.05 -2.37 -0.89
CA ASN A 145 -15.07 -1.33 -0.97
C ASN A 145 -15.62 -1.20 -2.40
N LEU A 146 -16.90 -1.51 -2.61
CA LEU A 146 -17.57 -1.38 -3.91
C LEU A 146 -17.53 0.04 -4.47
N LEU A 147 -17.50 1.07 -3.61
CA LEU A 147 -17.38 2.45 -4.06
C LEU A 147 -16.01 2.71 -4.70
N GLY A 148 -14.94 2.11 -4.17
CA GLY A 148 -13.61 2.20 -4.79
C GLY A 148 -13.56 1.52 -6.16
N VAL A 149 -14.24 0.38 -6.30
CA VAL A 149 -14.40 -0.31 -7.59
C VAL A 149 -15.21 0.55 -8.57
N LEU A 150 -16.25 1.25 -8.11
CA LEU A 150 -17.03 2.17 -8.94
C LEU A 150 -16.19 3.33 -9.49
N GLU A 151 -15.37 3.96 -8.65
CA GLU A 151 -14.48 5.03 -9.10
C GLU A 151 -13.48 4.54 -10.15
N GLU A 152 -12.94 3.34 -9.98
CA GLU A 152 -12.03 2.73 -10.96
C GLU A 152 -12.78 2.43 -12.28
N ALA A 153 -14.01 1.93 -12.20
CA ALA A 153 -14.85 1.70 -13.38
C ALA A 153 -15.14 3.01 -14.14
N ARG A 154 -15.35 4.13 -13.43
CA ARG A 154 -15.49 5.47 -14.03
C ARG A 154 -14.21 5.92 -14.71
N PHE A 155 -13.06 5.73 -14.06
CA PHE A 155 -11.76 6.09 -14.61
C PHE A 155 -11.49 5.36 -15.94
N PHE A 156 -11.78 4.06 -16.00
CA PHE A 156 -11.63 3.28 -17.23
C PHE A 156 -12.78 3.44 -18.25
N GLY A 157 -13.84 4.18 -17.90
CA GLY A 157 -14.98 4.43 -18.78
C GLY A 157 -15.78 3.16 -19.11
N ILE A 158 -15.95 2.25 -18.16
CA ILE A 158 -16.68 0.99 -18.39
C ILE A 158 -18.15 1.18 -18.03
N ASP A 159 -18.89 1.87 -18.90
CA ASP A 159 -20.29 2.30 -18.65
C ASP A 159 -21.20 1.17 -18.17
N SER A 160 -21.14 0.00 -18.83
CA SER A 160 -21.93 -1.18 -18.43
C SER A 160 -21.70 -1.64 -16.99
N LEU A 161 -20.47 -1.48 -16.48
CA LEU A 161 -20.12 -1.87 -15.12
C LEU A 161 -20.51 -0.79 -14.11
N ILE A 162 -20.39 0.48 -14.50
CA ILE A 162 -20.80 1.63 -13.69
C ILE A 162 -22.30 1.51 -13.36
N GLU A 163 -23.15 1.26 -14.35
CA GLU A 163 -24.59 1.09 -14.14
C GLU A 163 -24.89 -0.06 -13.17
N HIS A 164 -24.24 -1.22 -13.35
CA HIS A 164 -24.42 -2.37 -12.47
C HIS A 164 -23.97 -2.09 -11.02
N LEU A 165 -22.85 -1.40 -10.84
CA LEU A 165 -22.31 -1.04 -9.52
C LEU A 165 -23.20 -0.01 -8.81
N GLU A 166 -23.69 1.01 -9.52
CA GLU A 166 -24.61 1.99 -8.93
C GLU A 166 -25.90 1.34 -8.43
N VAL A 167 -26.47 0.41 -9.20
CA VAL A 167 -27.66 -0.34 -8.80
C VAL A 167 -27.36 -1.24 -7.59
N ALA A 168 -26.22 -1.95 -7.60
CA ALA A 168 -25.82 -2.80 -6.49
C ALA A 168 -25.63 -2.00 -5.18
N ILE A 169 -24.99 -0.82 -5.27
CA ILE A 169 -24.78 0.07 -4.12
C ILE A 169 -26.11 0.62 -3.60
N LYS A 170 -27.01 1.09 -4.48
CA LYS A 170 -28.34 1.58 -4.08
C LYS A 170 -29.19 0.52 -3.40
N ASN A 171 -29.12 -0.73 -3.88
CA ASN A 171 -29.85 -1.85 -3.27
C ASN A 171 -29.26 -2.29 -1.91
N SER A 172 -27.98 -1.99 -1.66
CA SER A 172 -27.28 -2.32 -0.41
C SER A 172 -27.40 -1.26 0.68
N GLN A 173 -27.83 -0.03 0.35
CA GLN A 173 -28.20 0.95 1.36
C GLN A 173 -29.54 0.52 1.99
N PRO A 174 -29.65 0.47 3.33
CA PRO A 174 -30.95 0.30 3.96
C PRO A 174 -31.83 1.48 3.52
N LEU A 175 -33.09 1.18 3.18
CA LEU A 175 -34.13 2.19 2.95
C LEU A 175 -33.94 3.34 3.95
N GLU A 176 -33.81 4.57 3.45
CA GLU A 176 -33.97 5.75 4.30
C GLU A 176 -35.34 5.66 4.94
N ASP A 177 -35.39 5.07 6.13
CA ASP A 177 -36.60 4.89 6.90
C ASP A 177 -36.93 6.27 7.45
N HIS A 178 -37.67 7.05 6.65
CA HIS A 178 -38.26 8.32 7.07
C HIS A 178 -39.37 8.11 8.11
N SER A 179 -39.46 6.92 8.74
CA SER A 179 -40.36 6.75 9.86
C SER A 179 -39.90 7.65 11.02
N PRO A 180 -40.85 8.33 11.68
CA PRO A 180 -40.53 9.20 12.80
C PRO A 180 -39.81 8.40 13.88
N ILE A 181 -38.72 8.99 14.41
CA ILE A 181 -37.86 8.34 15.39
C ILE A 181 -38.67 7.88 16.60
N SER A 182 -38.56 6.59 16.96
CA SER A 182 -39.28 6.08 18.13
C SER A 182 -38.73 6.69 19.43
N ARG A 183 -39.57 6.83 20.45
CA ARG A 183 -39.17 7.33 21.78
C ARG A 183 -37.98 6.56 22.37
N LYS A 184 -37.90 5.25 22.13
CA LYS A 184 -36.80 4.39 22.59
C LYS A 184 -35.49 4.73 21.89
N GLU A 185 -35.52 4.96 20.58
CA GLU A 185 -34.34 5.34 19.80
C GLU A 185 -33.89 6.76 20.15
N PHE A 186 -34.82 7.70 20.31
CA PHE A 186 -34.51 9.06 20.75
C PHE A 186 -33.78 9.09 22.11
N VAL A 187 -34.25 8.30 23.08
CA VAL A 187 -33.58 8.16 24.40
C VAL A 187 -32.17 7.56 24.24
N ARG A 188 -32.00 6.60 23.34
CA ARG A 188 -30.68 6.01 23.05
C ARG A 188 -29.71 7.05 22.48
N PHE A 189 -30.18 7.91 21.57
CA PHE A 189 -29.36 8.99 21.01
C PHE A 189 -28.99 10.05 22.05
N LEU A 190 -29.92 10.43 22.94
CA LEU A 190 -29.63 11.33 24.05
C LEU A 190 -28.52 10.78 24.97
N LEU A 191 -28.59 9.49 25.31
CA LEU A 191 -27.59 8.85 26.17
C LEU A 191 -26.23 8.67 25.49
N ALA A 192 -26.21 8.50 24.17
CA ALA A 192 -24.99 8.33 23.39
C ALA A 192 -24.31 9.67 23.03
N THR A 193 -25.01 10.79 23.17
CA THR A 193 -24.49 12.10 22.79
C THR A 193 -23.63 12.70 23.91
N PRO A 194 -22.39 13.11 23.64
CA PRO A 194 -21.54 13.78 24.63
C PRO A 194 -22.17 15.08 25.15
N THR A 195 -21.95 15.39 26.43
CA THR A 195 -22.55 16.56 27.11
C THR A 195 -22.12 17.93 26.57
N LYS A 196 -21.21 17.98 25.60
CA LYS A 196 -20.73 19.20 24.95
C LYS A 196 -21.28 19.39 23.54
N SER A 197 -22.14 18.49 23.08
CA SER A 197 -22.67 18.49 21.72
C SER A 197 -24.11 18.99 21.73
N GLU A 198 -24.43 19.94 20.85
CA GLU A 198 -25.82 20.36 20.61
C GLU A 198 -26.52 19.39 19.67
N LEU A 199 -27.68 18.88 20.07
CA LEU A 199 -28.57 18.12 19.20
C LEU A 199 -29.52 19.10 18.49
N ARG A 200 -29.40 19.20 17.16
CA ARG A 200 -30.34 19.94 16.33
C ARG A 200 -31.46 19.01 15.87
N CYS A 201 -32.68 19.27 16.31
CA CYS A 201 -33.88 18.61 15.81
C CYS A 201 -34.53 19.52 14.77
N GLN A 202 -34.86 19.00 13.58
CA GLN A 202 -35.69 19.72 12.60
C GLN A 202 -37.18 19.48 12.92
N ASP A 203 -38.05 20.40 12.48
CA ASP A 203 -39.40 20.70 13.00
C ASP A 203 -40.48 19.58 13.00
N GLU A 204 -40.16 18.31 12.73
CA GLU A 204 -41.14 17.20 12.80
C GLU A 204 -41.32 16.59 14.21
N PHE A 205 -40.97 17.33 15.27
CA PHE A 205 -41.12 16.87 16.67
C PHE A 205 -42.44 17.31 17.35
N GLN A 206 -43.39 17.89 16.61
CA GLN A 206 -44.61 18.48 17.19
C GLN A 206 -45.56 17.47 17.87
N GLU A 207 -45.46 16.17 17.60
CA GLU A 207 -46.35 15.17 18.22
C GLU A 207 -45.82 14.53 19.51
N LEU A 208 -44.58 14.80 19.94
CA LEU A 208 -43.97 14.11 21.10
C LEU A 208 -44.13 14.84 22.45
N LEU A 209 -44.77 16.01 22.48
CA LEU A 209 -44.99 16.81 23.70
C LEU A 209 -46.47 17.04 24.07
N CYS A 210 -47.41 16.41 23.38
CA CYS A 210 -48.82 16.39 23.81
C CYS A 210 -49.11 15.10 24.58
N PHE A 211 -48.82 15.08 25.88
CA PHE A 211 -49.62 14.47 26.96
C PHE A 211 -49.06 14.91 28.33
#